data_AF-A0A2E9VK26-F1
#
_entry.id   AF-A0A2E9VK26-F1
#
_cell.length_a   1.000
_cell.length_b   1.000
_cell.length_c   1.000
_cell.angle_alpha   90.00
_cell.angle_beta   90.00
_cell.angle_gamma   90.00
#
_symmetry.space_group_name_H-M   'P 1'
#
loop_
_entity.id
_entity.type
_entity.pdbx_description
1 polymer ?
#
loop_
_entity_poly.entity_id
_entity_poly.type
_entity_poly.pdbx_seq_one_letter_code
_entity_poly.pdbx_strand_id
1 'polypeptide(L)'
;MKEYATIYIPDPSLVGSRVLDEIETIKSYSAISDNGKATGLHLTFEWGSIEISFLSSPDIEEHLKGLSGFMSQHITDTDTLVYTQARILCVRMALGCVIEYSIEYSDELLQEMVNELGVLTRVFAGMLFFLDYLYDFNGAPLRGIDHDV
;
A
#
# COMPACT_ATOMS: atom_id res chain seq x y z
N MET A 1 7.90 2.42 -16.88
CA MET A 1 7.59 3.68 -16.17
C MET A 1 7.42 3.35 -14.68
N LYS A 2 7.23 4.33 -13.78
CA LYS A 2 7.16 4.09 -12.34
C LYS A 2 5.97 4.77 -11.69
N GLU A 3 5.27 4.04 -10.83
CA GLU A 3 4.27 4.56 -9.90
C GLU A 3 4.64 4.23 -8.46
N TYR A 4 4.04 4.94 -7.50
CA TYR A 4 4.33 4.77 -6.07
C TYR A 4 3.06 4.57 -5.26
N ALA A 5 3.11 3.63 -4.33
CA ALA A 5 2.04 3.41 -3.36
C ALA A 5 2.63 3.16 -1.96
N THR A 6 1.79 3.26 -0.94
CA THR A 6 2.15 2.82 0.42
C THR A 6 1.04 1.99 1.02
N ILE A 7 1.38 0.81 1.56
CA ILE A 7 0.45 -0.03 2.32
C ILE A 7 0.80 0.09 3.81
N TYR A 8 -0.15 0.56 4.60
CA TYR A 8 -0.03 0.71 6.05
C TYR A 8 -0.61 -0.48 6.78
N ILE A 9 0.20 -1.18 7.54
CA ILE A 9 -0.14 -2.50 8.11
C ILE A 9 -0.25 -2.40 9.64
N PRO A 10 -1.38 -2.81 10.23
CA PRO A 10 -1.53 -2.83 11.68
C PRO A 10 -0.84 -4.04 12.34
N ASP A 11 -0.77 -5.17 11.64
CA ASP A 11 -0.15 -6.40 12.12
C ASP A 11 0.92 -6.93 11.15
N PRO A 12 2.22 -6.68 11.43
CA PRO A 12 3.31 -7.13 10.57
C PRO A 12 3.42 -8.64 10.41
N SER A 13 2.82 -9.43 11.31
CA SER A 13 2.85 -10.91 11.21
C SER A 13 2.11 -11.45 9.98
N LEU A 14 1.27 -10.62 9.36
CA LEU A 14 0.57 -10.92 8.10
C LEU A 14 1.48 -10.81 6.87
N VAL A 15 2.66 -10.19 7.00
CA VAL A 15 3.64 -10.11 5.91
C VAL A 15 4.51 -11.37 5.91
N GLY A 16 4.17 -12.33 5.05
CA GLY A 16 4.91 -13.60 4.98
C GLY A 16 4.67 -14.38 3.70
N SER A 17 5.60 -15.28 3.39
CA SER A 17 5.60 -16.06 2.14
C SER A 17 4.31 -16.87 1.94
N ARG A 18 3.80 -17.52 3.00
CA ARG A 18 2.54 -18.28 2.96
C ARG A 18 1.35 -17.46 2.53
N VAL A 19 1.36 -16.18 2.84
CA VAL A 19 0.28 -15.27 2.51
C VAL A 19 0.36 -14.85 1.04
N LEU A 20 1.58 -14.66 0.52
CA LEU A 20 1.84 -14.36 -0.89
C LEU A 20 1.57 -15.56 -1.80
N ASP A 21 1.81 -16.78 -1.31
CA ASP A 21 1.55 -18.03 -2.05
C ASP A 21 0.07 -18.20 -2.42
N GLU A 22 -0.84 -17.58 -1.68
CA GLU A 22 -2.30 -17.64 -1.90
C GLU A 22 -2.80 -16.58 -2.90
N ILE A 23 -1.92 -15.70 -3.39
CA ILE A 23 -2.28 -14.64 -4.34
C ILE A 23 -1.94 -15.12 -5.76
N GLU A 24 -2.95 -15.61 -6.48
CA GLU A 24 -2.80 -16.25 -7.81
C GLU A 24 -2.14 -15.38 -8.89
N THR A 25 -2.24 -14.06 -8.74
CA THR A 25 -1.72 -13.08 -9.71
C THR A 25 -0.20 -12.87 -9.58
N ILE A 26 0.38 -13.22 -8.43
CA ILE A 26 1.83 -13.19 -8.21
C ILE A 26 2.48 -14.37 -8.94
N LYS A 27 3.29 -14.07 -9.96
CA LYS A 27 4.04 -15.07 -10.74
C LYS A 27 5.25 -15.60 -9.98
N SER A 28 5.91 -14.72 -9.24
CA SER A 28 7.03 -15.05 -8.37
C SER A 28 7.27 -13.94 -7.35
N TYR A 29 7.96 -14.27 -6.27
CA TYR A 29 8.47 -13.29 -5.33
C TYR A 29 9.85 -13.67 -4.80
N SER A 30 10.62 -12.67 -4.39
CA SER A 30 11.91 -12.84 -3.72
C SER A 30 12.07 -11.86 -2.57
N ALA A 31 12.81 -12.27 -1.53
CA ALA A 31 13.13 -11.37 -0.44
C ALA A 31 14.28 -10.44 -0.85
N ILE A 32 14.13 -9.16 -0.51
CA ILE A 32 15.21 -8.18 -0.58
C ILE A 32 15.83 -8.13 0.82
N SER A 33 17.14 -8.30 0.89
CA SER A 33 17.87 -8.31 2.15
C SER A 33 19.10 -7.43 2.09
N ASP A 34 19.32 -6.65 3.14
CA ASP A 34 20.57 -5.94 3.38
C ASP A 34 21.22 -6.45 4.66
N ASN A 35 22.52 -6.76 4.60
CA ASN A 35 23.30 -7.28 5.73
C ASN A 35 22.64 -8.45 6.50
N GLY A 36 21.96 -9.35 5.77
CA GLY A 36 21.28 -10.52 6.34
C GLY A 36 19.94 -10.23 7.02
N LYS A 37 19.43 -9.00 6.94
CA LYS A 37 18.09 -8.61 7.41
C LYS A 37 17.17 -8.45 6.21
N ALA A 38 15.95 -8.99 6.29
CA ALA A 38 14.93 -8.74 5.29
C ALA A 38 14.52 -7.26 5.34
N THR A 39 14.72 -6.54 4.24
CA THR A 39 14.39 -5.13 4.07
C THR A 39 13.23 -4.92 3.11
N GLY A 40 12.79 -5.97 2.40
CA GLY A 40 11.74 -5.85 1.42
C GLY A 40 11.40 -7.13 0.69
N LEU A 41 10.58 -6.99 -0.35
CA LEU A 41 10.13 -8.04 -1.23
C LEU A 41 10.12 -7.52 -2.67
N HIS A 42 10.48 -8.36 -3.63
CA HIS A 42 10.22 -8.12 -5.02
C HIS A 42 9.09 -9.05 -5.48
N LEU A 43 8.01 -8.51 -6.01
CA LEU A 43 6.87 -9.25 -6.55
C LEU A 43 6.84 -9.10 -8.07
N THR A 44 6.62 -10.18 -8.80
CA THR A 44 6.47 -10.17 -10.26
C THR A 44 5.06 -10.58 -10.66
N PHE A 45 4.47 -9.84 -11.59
CA PHE A 45 3.15 -10.03 -12.18
C PHE A 45 3.29 -10.14 -13.71
N GLU A 46 2.20 -10.44 -14.43
CA GLU A 46 2.23 -10.44 -15.91
C GLU A 46 2.50 -9.05 -16.50
N TRP A 47 1.95 -8.00 -15.88
CA TRP A 47 2.04 -6.62 -16.37
C TRP A 47 3.31 -5.87 -15.92
N GLY A 48 4.05 -6.40 -14.95
CA GLY A 48 5.17 -5.70 -14.34
C GLY A 48 5.64 -6.28 -13.01
N SER A 49 6.23 -5.44 -12.17
CA SER A 49 6.74 -5.81 -10.86
C SER A 49 6.48 -4.73 -9.82
N ILE A 50 6.46 -5.15 -8.56
CA ILE A 50 6.38 -4.26 -7.41
C ILE A 50 7.58 -4.56 -6.52
N GLU A 51 8.43 -3.56 -6.33
CA GLU A 51 9.45 -3.58 -5.29
C GLU A 51 8.87 -2.97 -4.01
N ILE A 52 8.89 -3.76 -2.93
CA ILE A 52 8.36 -3.41 -1.63
C ILE A 52 9.52 -3.20 -0.67
N SER A 53 9.60 -2.03 -0.06
CA SER A 53 10.54 -1.72 1.02
C SER A 53 9.81 -1.63 2.36
N PHE A 54 10.37 -2.26 3.39
CA PHE A 54 9.89 -2.12 4.77
C PHE A 54 10.44 -0.82 5.35
N LEU A 55 9.57 0.13 5.66
CA LEU A 55 10.00 1.36 6.31
C LEU A 55 10.51 1.05 7.73
N SER A 56 11.62 1.70 8.11
CA SER A 56 12.16 1.57 9.46
C SER A 56 11.25 2.26 10.48
N SER A 57 11.27 1.84 11.75
CA SER A 57 10.37 2.43 12.77
C SER A 57 10.47 3.96 12.89
N PRO A 58 11.67 4.59 12.87
CA PRO A 58 11.77 6.05 12.85
C PRO A 58 11.08 6.69 11.64
N ASP A 59 11.24 6.10 10.45
CA ASP A 59 10.67 6.65 9.21
C ASP A 59 9.14 6.52 9.20
N ILE A 60 8.60 5.46 9.82
CA ILE A 60 7.16 5.23 9.96
C ILE A 60 6.50 6.35 10.76
N GLU A 61 7.07 6.79 11.89
CA GLU A 61 6.45 7.82 12.73
C GLU A 61 6.27 9.15 11.97
N GLU A 62 7.30 9.58 11.25
CA GLU A 62 7.24 10.78 10.42
C GLU A 62 6.21 10.62 9.29
N HIS A 63 6.20 9.46 8.63
CA HIS A 63 5.28 9.17 7.55
C HIS A 63 3.82 9.17 8.02
N LEU A 64 3.53 8.57 9.19
CA LEU A 64 2.18 8.54 9.77
C LEU A 64 1.73 9.93 10.23
N LYS A 65 2.64 10.77 10.72
CA LYS A 65 2.33 12.16 11.06
C LYS A 65 1.95 12.95 9.80
N GLY A 66 2.71 12.79 8.72
CA GLY A 66 2.42 13.37 7.41
C GLY A 66 1.05 12.92 6.88
N LEU A 67 0.82 11.61 6.89
CA LEU A 67 -0.46 11.01 6.49
C LEU A 67 -1.62 11.57 7.32
N SER A 68 -1.50 11.58 8.65
CA SER A 68 -2.53 12.13 9.55
C SER A 68 -2.84 13.60 9.24
N GLY A 69 -1.81 14.43 9.04
CA GLY A 69 -1.98 15.83 8.68
C GLY A 69 -2.69 16.00 7.34
N PHE A 70 -2.27 15.22 6.34
CA PHE A 70 -2.94 15.15 5.05
C PHE A 70 -4.40 14.72 5.25
N MET A 71 -4.68 13.70 6.08
CA MET A 71 -6.00 13.14 6.42
C MET A 71 -6.96 14.21 6.97
N SER A 72 -6.51 15.00 7.93
CA SER A 72 -7.29 16.09 8.51
C SER A 72 -7.65 17.21 7.53
N GLN A 73 -6.91 17.36 6.42
CA GLN A 73 -7.17 18.41 5.43
C GLN A 73 -8.20 18.04 4.35
N HIS A 74 -8.36 16.75 4.03
CA HIS A 74 -9.23 16.32 2.92
C HIS A 74 -10.39 15.40 3.34
N ILE A 75 -10.48 14.97 4.61
CA ILE A 75 -11.70 14.33 5.12
C ILE A 75 -12.50 15.39 5.86
N THR A 76 -13.64 15.78 5.29
CA THR A 76 -14.58 16.74 5.92
C THR A 76 -15.59 16.05 6.82
N ASP A 77 -15.92 14.79 6.54
CA ASP A 77 -16.80 13.97 7.37
C ASP A 77 -16.12 13.58 8.68
N THR A 78 -16.74 13.94 9.82
CA THR A 78 -16.12 13.77 11.13
C THR A 78 -15.97 12.30 11.51
N ASP A 79 -16.97 11.47 11.22
CA ASP A 79 -16.94 10.05 11.59
C ASP A 79 -15.86 9.30 10.80
N THR A 80 -15.77 9.56 9.49
CA THR A 80 -14.74 9.02 8.61
C THR A 80 -13.35 9.50 9.04
N LEU A 81 -13.20 10.76 9.45
CA LEU A 81 -11.91 11.28 9.93
C LEU A 81 -11.49 10.58 11.22
N VAL A 82 -12.39 10.45 12.20
CA VAL A 82 -12.12 9.75 13.47
C VAL A 82 -11.73 8.30 13.22
N TYR A 83 -12.48 7.60 12.36
CA TYR A 83 -12.17 6.23 11.96
C TYR A 83 -10.79 6.12 11.32
N THR A 84 -10.49 6.98 10.35
CA THR A 84 -9.21 6.98 9.64
C THR A 84 -8.05 7.25 10.59
N GLN A 85 -8.19 8.21 11.50
CA GLN A 85 -7.18 8.50 12.53
C GLN A 85 -6.96 7.32 13.46
N ALA A 86 -8.02 6.62 13.88
CA ALA A 86 -7.91 5.41 14.69
C ALA A 86 -7.14 4.29 13.95
N ARG A 87 -7.39 4.11 12.65
CA ARG A 87 -6.65 3.13 11.82
C ARG A 87 -5.16 3.51 11.71
N ILE A 88 -4.84 4.78 11.50
CA ILE A 88 -3.45 5.30 11.44
C ILE A 88 -2.70 5.00 12.75
N LEU A 89 -3.34 5.21 13.91
CA LEU A 89 -2.74 4.94 15.23
C LEU A 89 -2.43 3.44 15.45
N CYS A 90 -3.16 2.55 14.77
CA CYS A 90 -2.93 1.12 14.83
C CYS A 90 -1.79 0.64 13.94
N VAL A 91 -1.25 1.48 13.04
CA VAL A 91 -0.18 1.08 12.13
C VAL A 91 1.09 0.71 12.90
N ARG A 92 1.74 -0.37 12.49
CA ARG A 92 3.00 -0.89 13.05
C ARG A 92 4.08 -1.07 12.00
N MET A 93 3.71 -1.14 10.73
CA MET A 93 4.60 -1.26 9.58
C MET A 93 4.02 -0.49 8.40
N ALA A 94 4.88 0.09 7.58
CA ALA A 94 4.50 0.61 6.28
C ALA A 94 5.36 -0.05 5.20
N LEU A 95 4.72 -0.36 4.07
CA LEU A 95 5.32 -0.94 2.88
C LEU A 95 5.38 0.14 1.81
N GLY A 96 6.57 0.63 1.49
CA GLY A 96 6.76 1.51 0.33
C GLY A 96 6.81 0.67 -0.93
N CYS A 97 5.92 0.93 -1.89
CA CYS A 97 5.81 0.17 -3.12
C CYS A 97 6.30 1.02 -4.30
N VAL A 98 7.29 0.52 -5.03
CA VAL A 98 7.70 1.05 -6.33
C VAL A 98 7.18 0.11 -7.39
N ILE A 99 6.28 0.61 -8.23
CA ILE A 99 5.56 -0.17 -9.23
C ILE A 99 6.22 0.08 -10.58
N GLU A 100 6.87 -0.94 -11.14
CA GLU A 100 7.49 -0.87 -12.45
C GLU A 100 6.67 -1.65 -13.47
N TYR A 101 6.31 -0.98 -14.56
CA TYR A 101 5.50 -1.58 -15.62
C TYR A 101 6.16 -1.37 -16.98
N SER A 102 6.03 -2.41 -17.82
CA SER A 102 6.68 -2.54 -19.12
C SER A 102 5.72 -2.32 -20.30
N ILE A 103 4.41 -2.31 -20.04
CA ILE A 103 3.38 -2.05 -21.04
C ILE A 103 2.98 -0.57 -21.08
N GLU A 104 2.32 -0.16 -22.16
CA GLU A 104 1.83 1.21 -22.31
C GLU A 104 0.80 1.53 -21.22
N TYR A 105 0.86 2.75 -20.68
CA TYR A 105 -0.06 3.16 -19.63
C TYR A 105 -1.48 3.26 -20.20
N SER A 106 -2.43 2.61 -19.54
CA SER A 106 -3.85 2.62 -19.89
C SER A 106 -4.69 2.58 -18.61
N ASP A 107 -5.96 2.96 -18.74
CA ASP A 107 -6.93 2.85 -17.64
C ASP A 107 -7.10 1.39 -17.19
N GLU A 108 -6.96 0.43 -18.11
CA GLU A 108 -6.99 -1.00 -17.82
C GLU A 108 -5.80 -1.42 -16.94
N LEU A 109 -4.58 -0.99 -17.28
CA LEU A 109 -3.40 -1.25 -16.48
C LEU A 109 -3.53 -0.59 -15.09
N LEU A 110 -4.02 0.65 -15.03
CA LEU A 110 -4.25 1.33 -13.77
C LEU A 110 -5.21 0.52 -12.89
N GLN A 111 -6.31 0.03 -13.47
CA GLN A 111 -7.28 -0.79 -12.76
C GLN A 111 -6.67 -2.12 -12.28
N GLU A 112 -5.80 -2.75 -13.07
CA GLU A 112 -5.03 -3.92 -12.66
C GLU A 112 -4.13 -3.60 -11.46
N MET A 113 -3.35 -2.51 -11.51
CA MET A 113 -2.49 -2.09 -10.40
C MET A 113 -3.29 -1.85 -9.11
N VAL A 114 -4.41 -1.13 -9.20
CA VAL A 114 -5.30 -0.87 -8.06
C VAL A 114 -5.85 -2.18 -7.49
N ASN A 115 -6.24 -3.12 -8.36
CA ASN A 115 -6.74 -4.43 -7.93
C ASN A 115 -5.67 -5.22 -7.18
N GLU A 116 -4.44 -5.28 -7.70
CA GLU A 116 -3.34 -6.01 -7.05
C GLU A 116 -2.95 -5.40 -5.70
N LEU A 117 -2.79 -4.06 -5.66
CA LEU A 117 -2.54 -3.34 -4.42
C LEU A 117 -3.70 -3.52 -3.43
N GLY A 118 -4.95 -3.56 -3.92
CA GLY A 118 -6.14 -3.83 -3.12
C GLY A 118 -6.18 -5.23 -2.54
N VAL A 119 -5.75 -6.25 -3.29
CA VAL A 119 -5.61 -7.63 -2.81
C VAL A 119 -4.56 -7.68 -1.70
N LEU A 120 -3.37 -7.13 -1.92
CA LEU A 120 -2.30 -7.06 -0.91
C LEU A 120 -2.78 -6.34 0.36
N THR A 121 -3.46 -5.21 0.20
CA THR A 121 -3.96 -4.40 1.31
C THR A 121 -4.99 -5.17 2.14
N ARG A 122 -5.93 -5.87 1.48
CA ARG A 122 -6.94 -6.70 2.15
C ARG A 122 -6.30 -7.82 2.94
N VAL A 123 -5.36 -8.52 2.31
CA VAL A 123 -4.64 -9.65 2.88
C VAL A 123 -3.84 -9.24 4.13
N PHE A 124 -3.23 -8.05 4.11
CA PHE A 124 -2.52 -7.49 5.26
C PHE A 124 -3.40 -6.72 6.25
N ALA A 125 -4.73 -6.72 6.04
CA ALA A 125 -5.69 -5.91 6.79
C ALA A 125 -5.33 -4.41 6.89
N GLY A 126 -4.61 -3.90 5.88
CA GLY A 126 -3.99 -2.59 5.86
C GLY A 126 -4.85 -1.47 5.31
N MET A 127 -4.23 -0.31 5.11
CA MET A 127 -4.76 0.79 4.31
C MET A 127 -3.82 1.06 3.13
N LEU A 128 -4.37 1.40 1.96
CA LEU A 128 -3.60 1.71 0.75
C LEU A 128 -3.64 3.21 0.50
N PHE A 129 -2.48 3.82 0.33
CA PHE A 129 -2.36 5.17 -0.22
C PHE A 129 -1.77 5.12 -1.63
N PHE A 130 -2.55 5.55 -2.63
CA PHE A 130 -2.19 5.49 -4.04
C PHE A 130 -2.89 6.60 -4.84
N LEU A 131 -2.15 7.31 -5.71
CA LEU A 131 -2.67 8.43 -6.53
C LEU A 131 -3.54 9.42 -5.74
N ASP A 132 -3.11 9.76 -4.52
CA ASP A 132 -3.79 10.65 -3.57
C ASP A 132 -5.10 10.11 -2.94
N TYR A 133 -5.48 8.88 -3.24
CA TYR A 133 -6.58 8.18 -2.58
C TYR A 133 -6.07 7.33 -1.41
N LEU A 134 -6.82 7.36 -0.31
CA LEU A 134 -6.67 6.42 0.80
C LEU A 134 -7.82 5.42 0.77
N TYR A 135 -7.50 4.14 0.61
CA TYR A 135 -8.45 3.03 0.65
C TYR A 135 -8.28 2.24 1.94
N ASP A 136 -9.39 1.76 2.49
CA ASP A 136 -9.37 0.82 3.61
C ASP A 136 -9.14 -0.62 3.13
N PHE A 137 -8.98 -1.55 4.08
CA PHE A 137 -8.69 -2.96 3.79
C PHE A 137 -9.72 -3.66 2.90
N ASN A 138 -10.97 -3.18 2.91
CA ASN A 138 -12.05 -3.73 2.09
C ASN A 138 -12.08 -3.16 0.65
N GLY A 139 -11.23 -2.17 0.35
CA GLY A 139 -11.18 -1.44 -0.92
C GLY A 139 -12.11 -0.22 -0.98
N ALA A 140 -12.85 0.07 0.10
CA ALA A 140 -13.65 1.29 0.16
C ALA A 140 -12.75 2.52 0.29
N PRO A 141 -13.01 3.60 -0.45
CA PRO A 141 -12.27 4.84 -0.26
C PRO A 141 -12.61 5.42 1.11
N LEU A 142 -11.58 5.70 1.91
CA LEU A 142 -11.69 6.55 3.08
C LEU A 142 -11.65 8.03 2.68
N ARG A 143 -11.05 8.31 1.50
CA ARG A 143 -11.05 9.59 0.78
C ARG A 143 -10.17 9.57 -0.47
N GLY A 144 -10.22 10.64 -1.25
CA GLY A 144 -9.14 11.08 -2.14
C GLY A 144 -9.14 12.61 -2.29
N ILE A 145 -8.30 13.12 -3.18
CA ILE A 145 -8.54 14.44 -3.75
C ILE A 145 -9.66 14.27 -4.77
N ASP A 146 -10.78 14.98 -4.60
CA ASP A 146 -11.76 15.15 -5.68
C ASP A 146 -11.05 15.89 -6.81
N HIS A 147 -10.42 15.16 -7.71
CA HIS A 147 -10.19 15.67 -9.04
C HIS A 147 -11.56 15.63 -9.71
N ASP A 148 -12.17 16.79 -9.92
CA ASP A 148 -13.22 16.92 -10.92
C ASP A 148 -12.67 16.32 -12.23
N VAL A 149 -13.08 15.10 -12.56
CA VAL A 149 -12.87 14.47 -13.88
C VAL A 149 -14.08 14.77 -14.74
#